data_AF-A0A661Q3Q6-F1
#
_entry.id   AF-A0A661Q3Q6-F1
#
_cell.length_a   1.000
_cell.length_b   1.000
_cell.length_c   1.000
_cell.angle_alpha   90.00
_cell.angle_beta   90.00
_cell.angle_gamma   90.00
#
_symmetry.space_group_name_H-M   'P 1'
#
loop_
_entity.id
_entity.type
_entity.pdbx_description
1 polymer ?
#
loop_
_entity_poly.entity_id
_entity_poly.type
_entity_poly.pdbx_seq_one_letter_code
_entity_poly.pdbx_strand_id
1 'polypeptide(L)'
;MKKMLLITAILLVSVYATTVVAATNGPEEIKYTPKMGTVTFNHKAHQGRTDCATCHHTGDYAQCKSCHGVDTAAPKAKDAYHKGCKSCHKELKKGPTKCKECHIKK
;
A
#
# COMPACT_ATOMS: atom_id res chain seq x y z
N MET A 1 34.78 45.40 -8.73
CA MET A 1 34.29 44.27 -9.56
C MET A 1 34.57 42.89 -8.95
N LYS A 2 35.73 42.62 -8.33
CA LYS A 2 36.05 41.31 -7.72
C LYS A 2 35.26 40.97 -6.42
N LYS A 3 34.83 41.98 -5.66
CA LYS A 3 33.98 41.79 -4.46
C LYS A 3 32.50 41.55 -4.77
N MET A 4 32.05 41.91 -5.98
CA MET A 4 30.65 41.78 -6.41
C MET A 4 30.36 40.40 -7.04
N LEU A 5 31.41 39.68 -7.45
CA LEU A 5 31.35 38.29 -7.91
C LEU A 5 31.33 37.26 -6.77
N LEU A 6 31.68 37.66 -5.54
CA LEU A 6 31.69 36.76 -4.38
C LEU A 6 30.35 36.70 -3.64
N ILE A 7 29.48 37.70 -3.83
CA ILE A 7 28.16 37.74 -3.16
C ILE A 7 27.09 37.01 -3.98
N THR A 8 27.24 36.95 -5.31
CA THR A 8 26.37 36.17 -6.21
C THR A 8 26.63 34.67 -6.17
N ALA A 9 27.78 34.22 -5.68
CA ALA A 9 28.08 32.79 -5.52
C ALA A 9 27.49 32.16 -4.24
N ILE A 10 27.13 32.98 -3.24
CA ILE A 10 26.61 32.49 -1.95
C ILE A 10 25.08 32.32 -1.97
N LEU A 11 24.38 33.02 -2.87
CA LEU A 11 22.92 32.92 -3.02
C LEU A 11 22.43 31.69 -3.80
N LEU A 12 23.32 30.87 -4.37
CA LEU A 12 22.95 29.68 -5.14
C LEU A 12 22.99 28.37 -4.33
N VAL A 13 23.34 28.42 -3.03
CA VAL A 13 23.47 27.21 -2.19
C VAL A 13 22.23 26.97 -1.30
N SER A 14 21.29 27.91 -1.18
CA SER A 14 20.20 27.81 -0.20
C SER A 14 18.88 27.20 -0.70
N VAL A 15 18.80 26.70 -1.93
CA VAL A 15 17.53 26.18 -2.50
C VAL A 15 17.67 24.74 -3.01
N TYR A 16 18.16 23.83 -2.17
CA TYR A 16 18.03 22.39 -2.40
C TYR A 16 17.76 21.64 -1.09
N ALA A 17 16.87 22.18 -0.25
CA ALA A 17 16.20 21.38 0.76
C ALA A 17 14.81 21.00 0.22
N THR A 18 14.76 20.21 -0.85
CA THR A 18 13.54 19.45 -1.14
C THR A 18 13.41 18.43 -0.03
N THR A 19 12.65 18.77 1.00
CA THR A 19 12.18 17.80 1.99
C THR A 19 11.39 16.74 1.23
N VAL A 20 12.04 15.61 0.94
CA VAL A 20 11.32 14.38 0.59
C VAL A 20 10.61 13.98 1.87
N VAL A 21 9.41 14.50 2.07
CA VAL A 21 8.48 13.94 3.04
C VAL A 21 8.17 12.57 2.48
N ALA A 22 8.84 11.54 3.01
CA ALA A 22 8.44 10.17 2.81
C ALA A 22 7.00 10.08 3.29
N ALA A 23 6.04 10.08 2.35
CA ALA A 23 4.65 9.90 2.69
C ALA A 23 4.55 8.55 3.40
N THR A 24 4.11 8.54 4.65
CA THR A 24 3.85 7.34 5.46
C THR A 24 2.68 6.50 4.92
N ASN A 25 2.28 6.77 3.68
CA ASN A 25 1.08 6.25 3.05
C ASN A 25 1.47 5.32 1.92
N GLY A 26 0.88 4.13 1.91
CA GLY A 26 0.99 3.20 0.78
C GLY A 26 0.31 3.75 -0.49
N PRO A 27 0.43 3.04 -1.62
CA PRO A 27 -0.24 3.42 -2.86
C PRO A 27 -1.75 3.56 -2.64
N GLU A 28 -2.40 4.50 -3.33
CA GLU A 28 -3.83 4.74 -3.10
C GLU A 28 -4.70 3.54 -3.50
N GLU A 29 -4.34 2.89 -4.61
CA GLU A 29 -4.99 1.69 -5.10
C GLU A 29 -3.97 0.61 -5.48
N ILE A 30 -4.36 -0.65 -5.26
CA ILE A 30 -3.57 -1.82 -5.63
C ILE A 30 -4.46 -2.74 -6.46
N LYS A 31 -3.96 -3.18 -7.62
CA LYS A 31 -4.68 -4.10 -8.50
C LYS A 31 -4.10 -5.50 -8.39
N TYR A 32 -4.98 -6.46 -8.12
CA TYR A 32 -4.66 -7.89 -8.17
C TYR A 32 -5.34 -8.51 -9.38
N THR A 33 -4.63 -9.36 -10.13
CA THR A 33 -5.12 -10.00 -11.36
C THR A 33 -5.25 -11.53 -11.22
N PRO A 34 -6.07 -12.06 -10.28
CA PRO A 34 -6.32 -13.49 -10.20
C PRO A 34 -7.22 -13.97 -11.35
N LYS A 35 -7.21 -15.28 -11.62
CA LYS A 35 -7.98 -15.92 -12.70
C LYS A 35 -9.50 -15.64 -12.68
N MET A 36 -10.07 -15.36 -11.50
CA MET A 36 -11.53 -15.12 -11.34
C MET A 36 -11.99 -13.72 -11.73
N GLY A 37 -11.08 -12.79 -12.02
CA GLY A 37 -11.37 -11.39 -12.30
C GLY A 37 -10.47 -10.46 -11.50
N THR A 38 -10.26 -9.25 -12.00
CA THR A 38 -9.40 -8.24 -11.35
C THR A 38 -10.06 -7.77 -10.06
N VAL A 39 -9.25 -7.64 -9.01
CA VAL A 39 -9.65 -7.04 -7.72
C VAL A 39 -8.90 -5.73 -7.59
N THR A 40 -9.61 -4.61 -7.56
CA THR A 40 -9.04 -3.31 -7.21
C THR A 40 -9.24 -3.08 -5.72
N PHE A 41 -8.13 -3.03 -4.99
CA PHE A 41 -8.12 -2.72 -3.57
C PHE A 41 -7.80 -1.24 -3.37
N ASN A 42 -8.76 -0.49 -2.83
CA ASN A 42 -8.56 0.91 -2.48
C ASN A 42 -7.87 1.00 -1.11
N HIS A 43 -6.54 0.92 -1.12
CA HIS A 43 -5.71 0.94 0.10
C HIS A 43 -5.92 2.25 0.87
N LYS A 44 -6.04 3.39 0.18
CA LYS A 44 -6.35 4.70 0.80
C LYS A 44 -7.62 4.69 1.65
N ALA A 45 -8.68 4.04 1.18
CA ALA A 45 -9.93 3.93 1.93
C ALA A 45 -9.82 3.07 3.19
N HIS A 46 -8.80 2.23 3.30
CA HIS A 46 -8.53 1.40 4.48
C HIS A 46 -7.51 2.04 5.42
N GLN A 47 -6.64 2.92 4.90
CA GLN A 47 -5.74 3.72 5.72
C GLN A 47 -6.51 4.60 6.70
N GLY A 48 -6.08 4.59 7.97
CA GLY A 48 -6.75 5.34 9.05
C GLY A 48 -8.05 4.70 9.56
N ARG A 49 -8.52 3.60 8.97
CA ARG A 49 -9.65 2.81 9.51
C ARG A 49 -9.21 1.66 10.39
N THR A 50 -7.96 1.24 10.26
CA THR A 50 -7.35 0.13 10.99
C THR A 50 -5.83 0.35 11.05
N ASP A 51 -5.16 -0.40 11.92
CA ASP A 51 -3.72 -0.33 12.07
C ASP A 51 -3.02 -0.94 10.86
N CYS A 52 -1.84 -0.42 10.48
CA CYS A 52 -1.05 -0.97 9.39
C CYS A 52 -0.80 -2.47 9.59
N ALA A 53 -0.51 -2.87 10.83
CA ALA A 53 -0.22 -4.24 11.22
C ALA A 53 -1.41 -5.20 11.04
N THR A 54 -2.64 -4.71 10.90
CA THR A 54 -3.80 -5.57 10.63
C THR A 54 -3.67 -6.28 9.27
N CYS A 55 -3.02 -5.64 8.30
CA CYS A 55 -2.71 -6.24 7.00
C CYS A 55 -1.22 -6.60 6.88
N HIS A 56 -0.35 -5.68 7.30
CA HIS A 56 1.10 -5.83 7.35
C HIS A 56 1.54 -6.49 8.65
N HIS A 57 1.06 -7.71 8.88
CA HIS A 57 1.12 -8.40 10.17
C HIS A 57 2.53 -8.81 10.63
N THR A 58 3.53 -8.66 9.77
CA THR A 58 4.95 -8.85 10.10
C THR A 58 5.63 -7.54 10.52
N GLY A 59 4.94 -6.40 10.39
CA GLY A 59 5.51 -5.07 10.57
C GLY A 59 6.30 -4.56 9.36
N ASP A 60 6.53 -5.41 8.35
CA ASP A 60 7.10 -5.00 7.07
C ASP A 60 6.00 -4.68 6.04
N TYR A 61 6.39 -3.95 4.99
CA TYR A 61 5.50 -3.57 3.89
C TYR A 61 5.72 -4.43 2.64
N ALA A 62 6.19 -5.66 2.79
CA ALA A 62 6.41 -6.56 1.67
C ALA A 62 5.07 -6.95 1.01
N GLN A 63 5.14 -7.27 -0.28
CA GLN A 63 3.98 -7.79 -0.98
C GLN A 63 3.55 -9.12 -0.36
N CYS A 64 2.25 -9.36 -0.21
CA CYS A 64 1.74 -10.57 0.48
C CYS A 64 2.26 -11.87 -0.16
N LYS A 65 2.43 -11.88 -1.49
CA LYS A 65 2.94 -13.03 -2.26
C LYS A 65 4.44 -13.30 -2.09
N SER A 66 5.19 -12.43 -1.43
CA SER A 66 6.59 -12.69 -1.08
C SER A 66 6.72 -13.90 -0.16
N CYS A 67 5.76 -14.08 0.76
CA CYS A 67 5.69 -15.24 1.67
C CYS A 67 4.48 -16.14 1.37
N HIS A 68 3.28 -15.58 1.16
CA HIS A 68 2.05 -16.37 1.04
C HIS A 68 1.98 -17.16 -0.27
N GLY A 69 2.32 -18.45 -0.21
CA GLY A 69 2.42 -19.34 -1.37
C GLY A 69 3.85 -19.63 -1.82
N VAL A 70 4.84 -19.02 -1.17
CA VAL A 70 6.28 -19.30 -1.32
C VAL A 70 6.76 -20.09 -0.10
N ASP A 71 6.55 -19.53 1.09
CA ASP A 71 6.83 -20.20 2.36
C ASP A 71 5.75 -21.26 2.64
N THR A 72 6.18 -22.45 3.04
CA THR A 72 5.31 -23.58 3.40
C THR A 72 4.65 -23.41 4.77
N ALA A 73 5.24 -22.61 5.66
CA ALA A 73 4.65 -22.25 6.94
C ALA A 73 3.56 -21.18 6.80
N ALA A 74 3.58 -20.41 5.71
CA ALA A 74 2.57 -19.38 5.43
C ALA A 74 1.36 -19.97 4.68
N PRO A 75 0.12 -19.52 4.98
CA PRO A 75 -1.04 -19.91 4.19
C PRO A 75 -0.89 -19.42 2.74
N LYS A 76 -1.54 -20.12 1.80
CA LYS A 76 -1.53 -19.68 0.41
C LYS A 76 -2.18 -18.30 0.29
N ALA A 77 -1.69 -17.48 -0.65
CA ALA A 77 -2.19 -16.11 -0.84
C ALA A 77 -3.71 -16.02 -0.97
N LYS A 78 -4.36 -16.96 -1.67
CA LYS A 78 -5.82 -16.97 -1.80
C LYS A 78 -6.50 -17.01 -0.43
N ASP A 79 -5.99 -17.83 0.48
CA ASP A 79 -6.61 -18.06 1.79
C ASP A 79 -6.33 -16.89 2.71
N ALA A 80 -5.11 -16.34 2.66
CA ALA A 80 -4.74 -15.12 3.35
C ALA A 80 -5.64 -13.93 2.96
N TYR A 81 -5.83 -13.67 1.67
CA TYR A 81 -6.70 -12.59 1.19
C TYR A 81 -8.17 -12.82 1.57
N HIS A 82 -8.71 -14.01 1.33
CA HIS A 82 -10.12 -14.27 1.65
C HIS A 82 -10.38 -14.22 3.15
N LYS A 83 -9.43 -14.66 3.99
CA LYS A 83 -9.56 -14.56 5.44
C LYS A 83 -9.42 -13.11 5.90
N GLY A 84 -8.36 -12.40 5.51
CA GLY A 84 -8.11 -11.02 5.95
C GLY A 84 -9.20 -10.05 5.49
N CYS A 85 -9.51 -10.05 4.18
CA CYS A 85 -10.46 -9.10 3.61
C CYS A 85 -11.91 -9.43 4.01
N LYS A 86 -12.36 -10.68 3.78
CA LYS A 86 -13.79 -11.00 3.95
C LYS A 86 -14.19 -11.09 5.41
N SER A 87 -13.30 -11.52 6.32
CA SER A 87 -13.67 -11.66 7.74
C SER A 87 -13.91 -10.30 8.36
N CYS A 88 -12.99 -9.34 8.15
CA CYS A 88 -13.17 -7.96 8.61
C CYS A 88 -14.45 -7.34 8.02
N HIS A 89 -14.69 -7.49 6.71
CA HIS A 89 -15.91 -6.98 6.09
C HIS A 89 -17.20 -7.60 6.65
N LYS A 90 -17.19 -8.90 6.95
CA LYS A 90 -18.33 -9.59 7.57
C LYS A 90 -18.57 -9.14 9.00
N GLU A 91 -17.52 -9.04 9.79
CA GLU A 91 -17.58 -8.63 11.20
C GLU A 91 -18.13 -7.21 11.34
N LEU A 92 -17.58 -6.29 10.56
CA LEU A 92 -18.02 -4.88 10.55
C LEU A 92 -19.32 -4.66 9.77
N LYS A 93 -19.83 -5.70 9.08
CA LYS A 93 -20.96 -5.62 8.14
C LYS A 93 -20.79 -4.49 7.12
N LYS A 94 -19.56 -4.25 6.67
CA LYS A 94 -19.18 -3.20 5.73
C LYS A 94 -18.22 -3.75 4.69
N GLY A 95 -18.44 -3.39 3.42
CA GLY A 95 -17.59 -3.81 2.31
C GLY A 95 -18.03 -5.14 1.67
N PRO A 96 -17.42 -5.50 0.53
CA PRO A 96 -17.83 -6.64 -0.28
C PRO A 96 -17.48 -7.99 0.39
N THR A 97 -18.38 -8.96 0.25
CA THR A 97 -18.17 -10.33 0.80
C THR A 97 -18.50 -11.43 -0.20
N LYS A 98 -19.21 -11.12 -1.29
CA LYS A 98 -19.52 -12.07 -2.37
C LYS A 98 -18.41 -12.06 -3.42
N CYS A 99 -18.24 -13.19 -4.10
CA CYS A 99 -17.12 -13.40 -5.02
C CYS A 99 -17.04 -12.31 -6.12
N LYS A 100 -18.17 -11.98 -6.74
CA LYS A 100 -18.25 -11.02 -7.85
C LYS A 100 -18.28 -9.55 -7.41
N GLU A 101 -18.35 -9.28 -6.11
CA GLU A 101 -18.26 -7.90 -5.58
C GLU A 101 -16.79 -7.45 -5.49
N CYS A 102 -15.85 -8.39 -5.35
CA CYS A 102 -14.41 -8.12 -5.42
C CYS A 102 -13.82 -8.50 -6.79
N HIS A 103 -14.18 -9.66 -7.33
CA HIS A 103 -13.61 -10.18 -8.59
C HIS A 103 -14.43 -9.72 -9.79
N ILE A 104 -13.99 -8.63 -10.40
CA ILE A 104 -14.64 -8.07 -11.58
C ILE A 104 -14.01 -8.66 -12.83
N LYS A 105 -14.80 -9.45 -13.57
CA LYS A 105 -14.44 -9.85 -14.94
C LYS A 105 -14.72 -8.66 -15.85
N LYS A 106 -13.71 -8.24 -16.59
CA LYS A 106 -13.92 -7.36 -17.74
C LYS A 106 -14.52 -8.17 -18.89
#